data_AF-A2G6E6-F1
#
_entry.id   AF-A2G6E6-F1
#
_cell.length_a   1.000
_cell.length_b   1.000
_cell.length_c   1.000
_cell.angle_alpha   90.00
_cell.angle_beta   90.00
_cell.angle_gamma   90.00
#
_symmetry.space_group_name_H-M   'P 1'
#
loop_
_entity.id
_entity.type
_entity.pdbx_description
1 polymer ?
#
loop_
_entity_poly.entity_id
_entity_poly.type
_entity_poly.pdbx_seq_one_letter_code
_entity_poly.pdbx_strand_id
1 'polypeptide(L)'
;MKIEEILNLYSTESPLYYIAWDQVNDLKSKFPNLDINKMINNITPLNCAIKYGSELCFNYLKNLGADYTDNSEEYAVQGGNNNIFMEMIEDGKSFDNMINTALKYRNYEIAEFLKSNFGQFFDSIAESMHFGNYHVASHFLSNGGNINKIYHLFLFIFINVL
;
A
#
# COMPACT_ATOMS: atom_id res chain seq x y z
N MET A 1 9.73 -27.84 -10.00
CA MET A 1 9.26 -26.45 -9.86
C MET A 1 9.20 -25.85 -11.25
N LYS A 2 7.99 -25.56 -11.75
CA LYS A 2 7.82 -24.93 -13.07
C LYS A 2 8.09 -23.43 -12.94
N ILE A 3 8.63 -22.79 -13.98
CA ILE A 3 8.92 -21.34 -13.97
C ILE A 3 7.68 -20.51 -13.59
N GLU A 4 6.50 -20.95 -14.01
CA GLU A 4 5.20 -20.33 -13.68
C GLU A 4 4.93 -20.29 -12.17
N GLU A 5 5.36 -21.28 -11.39
CA GLU A 5 5.20 -21.30 -9.93
C GLU A 5 6.13 -20.29 -9.23
N ILE A 6 7.21 -19.87 -9.91
CA ILE A 6 8.19 -18.90 -9.39
C ILE A 6 7.77 -17.48 -9.77
N LEU A 7 7.18 -17.30 -10.96
CA LEU A 7 6.78 -15.99 -11.48
C LEU A 7 5.44 -15.50 -10.92
N ASN A 8 4.52 -16.42 -10.62
CA ASN A 8 3.18 -16.04 -10.20
C ASN A 8 3.14 -15.66 -8.71
N LEU A 9 2.59 -14.48 -8.42
CA LEU A 9 2.35 -13.99 -7.05
C LEU A 9 1.46 -14.95 -6.23
N TYR A 10 0.51 -15.59 -6.91
CA TYR A 10 -0.41 -16.58 -6.33
C TYR A 10 -0.58 -17.76 -7.29
N SER A 11 -0.98 -18.92 -6.76
CA SER A 11 -1.37 -20.06 -7.59
C SER A 11 -2.52 -19.68 -8.54
N THR A 12 -2.49 -20.17 -9.79
CA THR A 12 -3.57 -19.99 -10.78
C THR A 12 -4.89 -20.65 -10.37
N GLU A 13 -4.87 -21.51 -9.35
CA GLU A 13 -6.05 -22.12 -8.73
C GLU A 13 -6.65 -21.23 -7.62
N SER A 14 -6.00 -20.12 -7.27
CA SER A 14 -6.48 -19.16 -6.29
C SER A 14 -7.20 -17.99 -6.97
N PRO A 15 -8.33 -17.50 -6.41
CA PRO A 15 -8.95 -16.26 -6.90
C PRO A 15 -8.00 -15.06 -6.80
N LEU A 16 -7.06 -15.07 -5.85
CA LEU A 16 -6.08 -13.98 -5.67
C LEU A 16 -5.17 -13.78 -6.89
N TYR A 17 -4.90 -14.84 -7.66
CA TYR A 17 -4.14 -14.72 -8.91
C TYR A 17 -4.87 -13.80 -9.90
N TYR A 18 -6.15 -14.09 -10.15
CA TYR A 18 -6.96 -13.33 -11.10
C TYR A 18 -7.19 -11.90 -10.60
N ILE A 19 -7.33 -11.72 -9.28
CA ILE A 19 -7.44 -10.39 -8.70
C ILE A 19 -6.15 -9.60 -8.91
N ALA A 20 -4.98 -10.13 -8.53
CA ALA A 20 -3.71 -9.43 -8.64
C ALA A 20 -3.34 -9.05 -10.09
N TRP A 21 -3.81 -9.83 -11.07
CA TRP A 21 -3.64 -9.56 -12.49
C TRP A 21 -4.82 -8.80 -13.15
N ASP A 22 -5.77 -8.32 -12.33
CA ASP A 22 -6.99 -7.60 -12.72
C ASP A 22 -7.88 -8.31 -13.77
N GLN A 23 -7.92 -9.64 -13.73
CA GLN A 23 -8.66 -10.51 -14.65
C GLN A 23 -10.09 -10.78 -14.16
N VAL A 24 -10.91 -9.72 -14.07
CA VAL A 24 -12.26 -9.78 -13.46
C VAL A 24 -13.20 -10.80 -14.14
N ASN A 25 -13.10 -11.00 -15.45
CA ASN A 25 -13.97 -11.93 -16.18
C ASN A 25 -13.64 -13.40 -15.85
N ASP A 26 -12.35 -13.71 -15.76
CA ASP A 26 -11.89 -15.06 -15.38
C ASP A 26 -12.19 -15.34 -13.91
N LEU A 27 -12.04 -14.34 -13.03
CA LEU A 27 -12.43 -14.41 -11.63
C LEU A 27 -13.92 -14.80 -11.50
N LYS A 28 -14.81 -14.08 -12.19
CA LYS A 28 -16.27 -14.35 -12.20
C LYS A 28 -16.60 -15.74 -12.72
N SER A 29 -15.94 -16.15 -13.81
CA SER A 29 -16.18 -17.45 -14.46
C SER A 29 -15.74 -18.63 -13.60
N LYS A 30 -14.54 -18.54 -12.99
CA LYS A 30 -13.92 -19.64 -12.25
C LYS A 30 -14.34 -19.71 -10.79
N PHE A 31 -14.70 -18.57 -10.18
CA PHE A 31 -15.07 -18.49 -8.76
C PHE A 31 -16.41 -17.78 -8.57
N PRO A 32 -17.53 -18.31 -9.14
CA PRO A 32 -18.83 -17.66 -9.07
C PRO A 32 -19.40 -17.55 -7.64
N ASN A 33 -18.94 -18.41 -6.73
CA ASN A 33 -19.35 -18.45 -5.32
C ASN A 33 -18.21 -18.00 -4.38
N LEU A 34 -17.35 -17.08 -4.85
CA LEU A 34 -16.28 -16.54 -4.01
C LEU A 34 -16.87 -15.86 -2.78
N ASP A 35 -16.42 -16.29 -1.59
CA ASP A 35 -16.65 -15.56 -0.35
C ASP A 35 -15.75 -14.33 -0.33
N ILE A 36 -16.34 -13.16 -0.62
CA ILE A 36 -15.62 -11.91 -0.86
C ILE A 36 -14.97 -11.32 0.39
N ASN A 37 -15.44 -11.70 1.58
CA ASN A 37 -14.94 -11.18 2.87
C ASN A 37 -14.02 -12.17 3.59
N LYS A 38 -13.96 -13.43 3.13
CA LYS A 38 -13.04 -14.43 3.69
C LYS A 38 -11.60 -14.16 3.28
N MET A 39 -10.71 -14.17 4.27
CA MET A 39 -9.28 -14.11 4.01
C MET A 39 -8.76 -15.37 3.31
N ILE A 40 -7.95 -15.17 2.28
CA ILE A 40 -7.22 -16.20 1.54
C ILE A 40 -5.75 -15.82 1.66
N ASN A 41 -4.90 -16.72 2.17
CA ASN A 41 -3.48 -16.42 2.41
C ASN A 41 -3.25 -15.09 3.19
N ASN A 42 -4.04 -14.87 4.25
CA ASN A 42 -3.98 -13.69 5.12
C ASN A 42 -4.33 -12.34 4.45
N ILE A 43 -5.03 -12.35 3.32
CA ILE A 43 -5.54 -11.14 2.66
C ILE A 43 -6.98 -11.36 2.17
N THR A 44 -7.84 -10.36 2.28
CA THR A 44 -9.18 -10.42 1.68
C THR A 44 -9.08 -10.21 0.16
N PRO A 45 -10.02 -10.73 -0.64
CA PRO A 45 -10.12 -10.42 -2.06
C PRO A 45 -10.04 -8.91 -2.37
N LEU A 46 -10.77 -8.07 -1.62
CA LEU A 46 -10.76 -6.63 -1.84
C LEU A 46 -9.38 -6.02 -1.55
N ASN A 47 -8.74 -6.38 -0.44
CA ASN A 47 -7.38 -5.92 -0.14
C ASN A 47 -6.36 -6.37 -1.17
N CYS A 48 -6.53 -7.55 -1.77
CA CYS A 48 -5.68 -7.99 -2.87
C CYS A 48 -5.83 -7.05 -4.07
N ALA A 49 -7.07 -6.68 -4.43
CA ALA A 49 -7.31 -5.73 -5.52
C ALA A 49 -6.70 -4.36 -5.22
N ILE A 50 -6.88 -3.86 -3.99
CA ILE A 50 -6.31 -2.58 -3.53
C ILE A 50 -4.77 -2.60 -3.62
N LYS A 51 -4.15 -3.64 -3.06
CA LYS A 51 -2.68 -3.76 -2.96
C LYS A 51 -1.99 -3.80 -4.33
N TYR A 52 -2.61 -4.44 -5.31
CA TYR A 52 -2.04 -4.59 -6.65
C TYR A 52 -2.61 -3.59 -7.66
N GLY A 53 -3.43 -2.64 -7.23
CA GLY A 53 -3.99 -1.60 -8.11
C GLY A 53 -4.96 -2.14 -9.16
N SER A 54 -5.66 -3.23 -8.86
CA SER A 54 -6.51 -3.97 -9.78
C SER A 54 -7.92 -3.36 -9.82
N GLU A 55 -8.07 -2.26 -10.56
CA GLU A 55 -9.27 -1.42 -10.59
C GLU A 55 -10.56 -2.17 -10.98
N LEU A 56 -10.51 -3.07 -11.97
CA LEU A 56 -11.70 -3.80 -12.40
C LEU A 56 -12.18 -4.77 -11.32
N CYS A 57 -11.26 -5.47 -10.68
CA CYS A 57 -11.55 -6.38 -9.57
C CYS A 57 -11.98 -5.62 -8.32
N PHE A 58 -11.34 -4.49 -8.02
CA PHE A 58 -11.72 -3.61 -6.91
C PHE A 58 -13.19 -3.16 -7.04
N ASN A 59 -13.53 -2.59 -8.20
CA ASN A 59 -14.90 -2.15 -8.50
C ASN A 59 -15.91 -3.29 -8.42
N TYR A 60 -15.55 -4.46 -8.96
CA TYR A 60 -16.42 -5.63 -8.89
C TYR A 60 -16.67 -6.10 -7.45
N LEU A 61 -15.61 -6.26 -6.66
CA LEU A 61 -15.69 -6.74 -5.28
C LEU A 61 -16.41 -5.74 -4.38
N LYS A 62 -16.13 -4.44 -4.52
CA LYS A 62 -16.83 -3.37 -3.80
C LYS A 62 -18.33 -3.35 -4.12
N ASN A 63 -18.70 -3.51 -5.40
CA ASN A 63 -20.11 -3.60 -5.82
C ASN A 63 -20.84 -4.85 -5.28
N LEU A 64 -20.11 -5.91 -4.92
CA LEU A 64 -20.67 -7.08 -4.23
C LEU A 64 -20.83 -6.86 -2.71
N GLY A 65 -20.40 -5.70 -2.19
CA GLY A 65 -20.44 -5.39 -0.76
C GLY A 65 -19.25 -5.91 0.03
N ALA A 66 -18.07 -6.02 -0.60
CA ALA A 66 -16.85 -6.36 0.13
C ALA A 66 -16.45 -5.21 1.07
N ASP A 67 -16.03 -5.56 2.28
CA ASP A 67 -15.68 -4.57 3.31
C ASP A 67 -14.20 -4.20 3.27
N TYR A 68 -13.91 -2.93 3.54
CA TYR A 68 -12.57 -2.52 3.93
C TYR A 68 -12.18 -3.13 5.27
N THR A 69 -10.88 -3.35 5.45
CA THR A 69 -10.27 -3.82 6.69
C THR A 69 -9.28 -2.79 7.21
N ASP A 70 -8.76 -2.99 8.42
CA ASP A 70 -7.74 -2.12 9.03
C ASP A 70 -6.43 -2.00 8.21
N ASN A 71 -6.18 -2.91 7.26
CA ASN A 71 -4.99 -2.88 6.40
C ASN A 71 -5.24 -2.23 5.02
N SER A 72 -6.49 -1.88 4.70
CA SER A 72 -6.86 -1.44 3.35
C SER A 72 -6.16 -0.14 2.95
N GLU A 73 -6.07 0.81 3.88
CA GLU A 73 -5.45 2.12 3.68
C GLU A 73 -3.96 1.98 3.42
N GLU A 74 -3.26 1.11 4.18
CA GLU A 74 -1.86 0.82 3.94
C GLU A 74 -1.67 0.20 2.55
N TYR A 75 -2.50 -0.77 2.17
CA TYR A 75 -2.41 -1.40 0.86
C TYR A 75 -2.67 -0.45 -0.30
N ALA A 76 -3.59 0.51 -0.16
CA ALA A 76 -3.84 1.49 -1.23
C ALA A 76 -2.61 2.39 -1.44
N VAL A 77 -1.97 2.80 -0.35
CA VAL A 77 -0.74 3.61 -0.40
C VAL A 77 0.43 2.79 -0.92
N GLN A 78 0.54 1.50 -0.59
CA GLN A 78 1.56 0.61 -1.15
C GLN A 78 1.34 0.36 -2.65
N GLY A 79 0.09 0.11 -3.05
CA GLY A 79 -0.28 -0.24 -4.42
C GLY A 79 -0.14 0.92 -5.40
N GLY A 80 -0.26 2.16 -4.93
CA GLY A 80 0.04 3.34 -5.73
C GLY A 80 -0.99 3.65 -6.81
N ASN A 81 -2.13 2.96 -6.82
CA ASN A 81 -3.21 3.24 -7.77
C ASN A 81 -4.01 4.46 -7.29
N ASN A 82 -3.85 5.59 -7.97
CA ASN A 82 -4.50 6.85 -7.60
C ASN A 82 -6.03 6.78 -7.64
N ASN A 83 -6.63 6.02 -8.56
CA ASN A 83 -8.09 5.92 -8.68
C ASN A 83 -8.66 5.23 -7.43
N ILE A 84 -8.11 4.07 -7.05
CA ILE A 84 -8.51 3.35 -5.83
C ILE A 84 -8.26 4.20 -4.59
N PHE A 85 -7.08 4.85 -4.51
CA PHE A 85 -6.73 5.70 -3.39
C PHE A 85 -7.72 6.86 -3.21
N MET A 86 -8.05 7.57 -4.29
CA MET A 86 -9.01 8.68 -4.24
C MET A 86 -10.43 8.20 -3.92
N GLU A 87 -10.86 7.08 -4.49
CA GLU A 87 -12.18 6.52 -4.19
C GLU A 87 -12.31 6.13 -2.71
N MET A 88 -11.25 5.55 -2.11
CA MET A 88 -11.25 5.26 -0.68
C MET A 88 -11.34 6.52 0.19
N ILE A 89 -10.75 7.65 -0.23
CA ILE A 89 -10.93 8.94 0.45
C ILE A 89 -12.39 9.40 0.35
N GLU A 90 -13.01 9.27 -0.82
CA GLU A 90 -14.43 9.62 -1.04
C GLU A 90 -15.37 8.75 -0.20
N ASP A 91 -15.03 7.49 0.03
CA ASP A 91 -15.73 6.59 0.96
C ASP A 91 -15.50 6.92 2.45
N GLY A 92 -14.69 7.96 2.74
CA GLY A 92 -14.43 8.44 4.09
C GLY A 92 -13.28 7.74 4.82
N LYS A 93 -12.40 7.02 4.11
CA LYS A 93 -11.20 6.46 4.74
C LYS A 93 -10.16 7.54 5.04
N SER A 94 -9.53 7.41 6.20
CA SER A 94 -8.46 8.29 6.68
C SER A 94 -7.10 7.67 6.41
N PHE A 95 -6.18 8.42 5.82
CA PHE A 95 -4.83 7.96 5.48
C PHE A 95 -3.77 8.54 6.41
N ASP A 96 -4.04 8.59 7.70
CA ASP A 96 -3.17 9.21 8.69
C ASP A 96 -1.81 8.50 8.79
N ASN A 97 -0.72 9.27 8.88
CA ASN A 97 0.66 8.78 9.02
C ASN A 97 1.15 7.85 7.89
N MET A 98 0.65 8.01 6.66
CA MET A 98 0.97 7.15 5.52
C MET A 98 2.05 7.70 4.58
N ILE A 99 2.52 8.94 4.78
CA ILE A 99 3.48 9.58 3.84
C ILE A 99 4.78 8.79 3.68
N ASN A 100 5.31 8.20 4.76
CA ASN A 100 6.53 7.39 4.69
C ASN A 100 6.29 6.06 3.95
N THR A 101 5.10 5.46 4.08
CA THR A 101 4.69 4.30 3.30
C THR A 101 4.68 4.64 1.81
N ALA A 102 4.07 5.77 1.42
CA ALA A 102 4.03 6.21 0.03
C ALA A 102 5.46 6.37 -0.55
N LEU A 103 6.35 7.00 0.21
CA LEU A 103 7.75 7.21 -0.20
C LEU A 103 8.55 5.91 -0.28
N LYS A 104 8.36 4.98 0.68
CA LYS A 104 8.99 3.66 0.68
C LYS A 104 8.65 2.89 -0.60
N TYR A 105 7.40 2.96 -1.04
CA TYR A 105 6.91 2.31 -2.26
C TYR A 105 7.03 3.18 -3.52
N ARG A 106 7.66 4.37 -3.42
CA ARG A 106 7.92 5.32 -4.53
C ARG A 106 6.66 5.90 -5.17
N ASN A 107 5.56 5.93 -4.44
CA ASN A 107 4.29 6.53 -4.85
C ASN A 107 4.29 8.03 -4.53
N TYR A 108 5.13 8.79 -5.24
CA TYR A 108 5.39 10.21 -4.94
C TYR A 108 4.15 11.10 -5.08
N GLU A 109 3.25 10.79 -6.01
CA GLU A 109 1.99 11.54 -6.19
C GLU A 109 1.09 11.42 -4.96
N ILE A 110 0.93 10.20 -4.43
CA ILE A 110 0.23 9.97 -3.16
C ILE A 110 0.95 10.68 -2.01
N ALA A 111 2.29 10.64 -1.96
CA ALA A 111 3.05 11.32 -0.91
C ALA A 111 2.81 12.85 -0.93
N GLU A 112 2.83 13.48 -2.10
CA GLU A 112 2.53 14.91 -2.25
C GLU A 112 1.06 15.23 -1.95
N PHE A 113 0.13 14.32 -2.28
CA PHE A 113 -1.27 14.44 -1.88
C PHE A 113 -1.42 14.44 -0.36
N LEU A 114 -0.79 13.48 0.33
CA LEU A 114 -0.82 13.35 1.80
C LEU A 114 -0.24 14.58 2.49
N LYS A 115 0.85 15.12 1.96
CA LYS A 115 1.47 16.35 2.44
C LYS A 115 0.56 17.57 2.25
N SER A 116 -0.01 17.73 1.05
CA SER A 116 -0.77 18.93 0.69
C SER A 116 -2.18 18.97 1.30
N ASN A 117 -2.84 17.82 1.44
CA ASN A 117 -4.24 17.73 1.87
C ASN A 117 -4.39 17.28 3.33
N PHE A 118 -3.48 16.44 3.84
CA PHE A 118 -3.51 15.94 5.22
C PHE A 118 -2.41 16.54 6.10
N GLY A 119 -1.60 17.47 5.57
CA GLY A 119 -0.54 18.13 6.34
C GLY A 119 0.54 17.18 6.86
N GLN A 120 0.69 16.00 6.24
CA GLN A 120 1.67 15.01 6.68
C GLN A 120 3.07 15.43 6.26
N PHE A 121 4.02 15.24 7.18
CA PHE A 121 5.43 15.53 6.94
C PHE A 121 6.23 14.25 6.90
N PHE A 122 7.19 14.24 5.99
CA PHE A 122 8.12 13.15 5.82
C PHE A 122 9.22 13.13 6.88
N ASP A 123 9.81 11.95 7.01
CA ASP A 123 11.08 11.73 7.69
C ASP A 123 12.19 12.59 7.07
N SER A 124 13.03 13.22 7.88
CA SER A 124 14.10 14.11 7.38
C SER A 124 15.07 13.41 6.41
N ILE A 125 15.86 14.16 5.62
CA ILE A 125 16.94 13.57 4.79
C ILE A 125 17.87 12.71 5.67
N ALA A 126 18.22 13.20 6.86
CA ALA A 126 19.06 12.48 7.80
C ALA A 126 18.43 11.16 8.27
N GLU A 127 17.12 11.16 8.54
CA GLU A 127 16.35 9.97 8.93
C GLU A 127 16.21 8.97 7.78
N SER A 128 15.92 9.46 6.57
CA SER A 128 15.89 8.64 5.35
C SER A 128 17.25 7.97 5.11
N MET A 129 18.35 8.70 5.28
CA MET A 129 19.71 8.14 5.18
C MET A 129 20.01 7.14 6.30
N HIS A 130 19.59 7.41 7.54
CA HIS A 130 19.77 6.52 8.69
C HIS A 130 19.13 5.14 8.46
N PHE A 131 17.92 5.10 7.90
CA PHE A 131 17.20 3.87 7.58
C PHE A 131 17.55 3.27 6.20
N GLY A 132 18.52 3.84 5.47
CA GLY A 132 18.95 3.34 4.16
C GLY A 132 17.96 3.60 3.01
N ASN A 133 16.99 4.51 3.21
CA ASN A 133 16.01 4.93 2.20
C ASN A 133 16.64 5.95 1.23
N TYR A 134 17.72 5.56 0.55
CA TYR A 134 18.51 6.48 -0.28
C TYR A 134 17.74 7.05 -1.48
N HIS A 135 16.74 6.33 -2.00
CA HIS A 135 15.89 6.87 -3.07
C HIS A 135 15.02 8.01 -2.56
N VAL A 136 14.47 7.90 -1.35
CA VAL A 136 13.70 8.95 -0.69
C VAL A 136 14.61 10.15 -0.37
N ALA A 137 15.78 9.89 0.20
CA ALA A 137 16.78 10.92 0.48
C ALA A 137 17.21 11.67 -0.79
N SER A 138 17.46 10.94 -1.89
CA SER A 138 17.80 11.51 -3.20
C SER A 138 16.66 12.37 -3.74
N HIS A 139 15.43 11.87 -3.71
CA HIS A 139 14.24 12.63 -4.10
C HIS A 139 14.13 13.95 -3.33
N PHE A 140 14.35 13.95 -2.01
CA PHE A 140 14.35 15.17 -1.21
C PHE A 140 15.48 16.11 -1.55
N LEU A 141 16.70 15.59 -1.72
CA LEU A 141 17.85 16.41 -2.08
C LEU A 141 17.61 17.14 -3.41
N SER A 142 17.03 16.44 -4.41
CA SER A 142 16.68 17.01 -5.71
C SER A 142 15.54 18.04 -5.65
N ASN A 143 14.69 17.99 -4.62
CA ASN A 143 13.53 18.88 -4.46
C ASN A 143 13.73 19.94 -3.36
N GLY A 144 14.98 20.28 -3.03
CA GLY A 144 15.31 21.38 -2.11
C GLY A 144 15.15 21.05 -0.62
N GLY A 145 15.14 19.76 -0.27
CA GLY A 145 15.10 19.31 1.13
C GLY A 145 16.30 19.82 1.93
N ASN A 146 16.05 20.20 3.19
CA ASN A 146 17.08 20.72 4.08
C ASN A 146 18.01 19.61 4.58
N ILE A 147 19.21 19.50 4.00
CA ILE A 147 20.24 18.53 4.41
C ILE A 147 20.73 18.73 5.86
N ASN A 148 20.55 19.93 6.43
CA ASN A 148 20.95 20.25 7.80
C ASN A 148 19.87 19.91 8.84
N LYS A 149 18.71 19.37 8.42
CA LYS A 149 17.67 18.93 9.37
C LYS A 149 18.19 17.72 10.14
N ILE A 150 18.39 17.91 11.44
CA ILE A 150 18.91 16.88 12.34
C ILE A 150 17.81 15.85 12.62
N TYR A 151 18.15 14.57 12.51
CA TYR A 151 17.34 13.47 13.00
C TYR A 151 17.85 13.04 14.38
N HIS A 152 17.00 13.20 15.41
CA HIS A 152 17.31 12.76 16.77
C HIS A 152 16.77 11.35 17.00
N LEU A 153 17.62 10.34 16.88
CA LEU A 153 17.29 8.97 17.27
C LEU A 153 17.32 8.86 18.80
N PHE A 154 16.16 8.99 19.46
CA PHE A 154 16.04 8.68 20.88
C PHE A 154 16.06 7.16 21.09
N LEU A 155 17.24 6.61 21.38
CA LEU A 155 17.38 5.26 21.91
C LEU A 155 16.93 5.26 23.38
N PHE A 156 15.69 4.89 23.66
CA PHE A 156 15.26 4.53 25.02
C PHE A 156 15.94 3.22 25.42
N ILE A 157 17.16 3.31 25.96
CA ILE A 157 17.73 2.23 26.75
C ILE A 157 17.05 2.32 28.11
N PHE A 158 16.05 1.46 28.36
CA PHE A 158 15.56 1.20 29.71
C PHE A 158 16.71 0.60 30.51
N ILE A 159 17.49 1.43 31.20
CA ILE A 159 18.38 0.95 32.25
C ILE A 159 17.47 0.62 33.43
N ASN A 160 16.97 -0.62 33.46
CA ASN A 160 16.39 -1.19 34.67
C ASN A 160 17.52 -1.33 35.70
N VAL A 161 17.75 -0.29 36.49
CA VAL A 161 18.60 -0.38 37.69
C VAL A 161 17.77 -1.10 38.75
N LEU A 162 18.21 -2.32 39.06
CA LEU A 162 17.72 -3.16 40.16
C LEU A 162 18.17 -2.61 41.52
#